data_AF-A0A3D4YJA9-F1
#
_entry.id   AF-A0A3D4YJA9-F1
#
_cell.length_a   1.000
_cell.length_b   1.000
_cell.length_c   1.000
_cell.angle_alpha   90.00
_cell.angle_beta   90.00
_cell.angle_gamma   90.00
#
_symmetry.space_group_name_H-M   'P 1'
#
loop_
_entity.id
_entity.type
_entity.pdbx_description
1 polymer ?
#
loop_
_entity_poly.entity_id
_entity_poly.type
_entity_poly.pdbx_seq_one_letter_code
_entity_poly.pdbx_strand_id
1 'polypeptide(L)'
;MRRDVTAGNYYAADKILDEFVRTHPATPEAREIGFWKAAYLIDPANERGSLSGGIAALDAYLAADSAGLYREQATVLRRTAAVAQGIANAPRTAAVGTLPTPVVKDTAILANKSRDEQIALLKDQLAKSKDDLAKANAELDRIKKRLANPSN
;
A
#
# COMPACT_ATOMS: atom_id res chain seq x y z
N MET A 1 4.08 -12.13 -21.99
CA MET A 1 3.39 -11.91 -20.70
C MET A 1 4.33 -11.37 -19.62
N ARG A 2 5.17 -12.18 -18.94
CA ARG A 2 5.98 -11.70 -17.80
C ARG A 2 6.90 -10.52 -18.14
N ARG A 3 7.56 -10.58 -19.31
CA ARG A 3 8.43 -9.51 -19.83
C ARG A 3 7.67 -8.20 -20.12
N ASP A 4 6.42 -8.31 -20.60
CA ASP A 4 5.60 -7.15 -20.96
C ASP A 4 5.11 -6.42 -19.71
N VAL A 5 4.69 -7.16 -18.68
CA VAL A 5 4.32 -6.59 -17.37
C VAL A 5 5.52 -5.94 -16.69
N THR A 6 6.68 -6.59 -16.68
CA THR A 6 7.91 -5.98 -16.12
C THR A 6 8.34 -4.73 -16.88
N ALA A 7 7.97 -4.60 -18.15
CA ALA A 7 8.20 -3.40 -18.96
C ALA A 7 7.04 -2.37 -18.88
N GLY A 8 6.03 -2.60 -18.03
CA GLY A 8 4.85 -1.73 -17.90
C GLY A 8 3.85 -1.81 -19.07
N ASN A 9 4.01 -2.75 -19.99
CA ASN A 9 3.14 -2.92 -21.16
C ASN A 9 1.97 -3.87 -20.87
N TYR A 10 1.05 -3.41 -20.01
CA TYR A 10 -0.15 -4.17 -19.62
C TYR A 10 -1.11 -4.42 -20.79
N TYR A 11 -1.17 -3.51 -21.77
CA TYR A 11 -2.02 -3.70 -22.96
C TYR A 11 -1.56 -4.88 -23.82
N ALA A 12 -0.25 -5.01 -24.06
CA ALA A 12 0.28 -6.17 -24.78
C ALA A 12 0.08 -7.46 -23.98
N ALA A 13 0.25 -7.40 -22.66
CA ALA A 13 -0.01 -8.54 -21.79
C ALA A 13 -1.49 -9.00 -21.87
N ASP A 14 -2.44 -8.06 -21.84
CA ASP A 14 -3.87 -8.35 -21.93
C ASP A 14 -4.24 -8.96 -23.29
N LYS A 15 -3.70 -8.44 -24.39
CA LYS A 15 -3.91 -8.99 -25.72
C LYS A 15 -3.41 -10.43 -25.84
N ILE A 16 -2.27 -10.75 -25.21
CA ILE A 16 -1.74 -12.12 -25.18
C ILE A 16 -2.67 -13.05 -24.41
N LEU A 17 -3.26 -12.57 -23.32
CA LEU A 17 -4.22 -13.35 -22.53
C LEU A 17 -5.52 -13.59 -23.30
N ASP A 18 -6.07 -12.57 -23.96
CA ASP A 18 -7.27 -12.72 -24.80
C ASP A 18 -7.03 -13.68 -25.95
N GLU A 19 -5.86 -13.60 -26.60
CA GLU A 19 -5.47 -14.56 -27.63
C GLU A 19 -5.41 -15.99 -27.08
N PHE A 20 -4.87 -16.17 -25.87
CA PHE A 20 -4.78 -17.48 -25.24
C PHE A 20 -6.17 -18.06 -24.95
N VAL A 21 -7.10 -17.29 -24.36
CA VAL A 21 -8.48 -17.76 -24.11
C VAL A 21 -9.14 -18.18 -25.41
N ARG A 22 -8.96 -17.39 -26.48
CA ARG A 22 -9.55 -17.66 -27.80
C ARG A 22 -9.02 -18.94 -28.42
N THR A 23 -7.71 -19.21 -28.28
CA THR A 23 -7.04 -20.35 -28.92
C THR A 23 -7.08 -21.63 -28.07
N HIS A 24 -7.24 -21.51 -26.75
CA HIS A 24 -7.19 -22.62 -25.80
C HIS A 24 -8.35 -22.59 -24.78
N PRO A 25 -9.63 -22.45 -25.19
CA PRO A 25 -10.73 -22.17 -24.27
C PRO A 25 -11.05 -23.29 -23.26
N ALA A 26 -10.68 -24.54 -23.56
CA ALA A 26 -10.98 -25.70 -22.72
C ALA A 26 -9.88 -26.04 -21.70
N THR A 27 -8.79 -25.26 -21.65
CA THR A 27 -7.68 -25.56 -20.75
C THR A 27 -7.96 -25.03 -19.35
N PRO A 28 -7.42 -25.68 -18.29
CA PRO A 28 -7.45 -25.12 -16.95
C PRO A 28 -6.88 -23.71 -16.91
N GLU A 29 -5.78 -23.44 -17.62
CA GLU A 29 -5.13 -22.14 -17.67
C GLU A 29 -6.04 -21.04 -18.22
N ALA A 30 -6.89 -21.34 -19.21
CA ALA A 30 -7.82 -20.36 -19.76
C ALA A 30 -8.87 -19.91 -18.73
N ARG A 31 -9.27 -20.79 -17.81
CA ARG A 31 -10.17 -20.43 -16.69
C ARG A 31 -9.50 -19.46 -15.72
N GLU A 32 -8.19 -19.58 -15.57
CA GLU A 32 -7.40 -18.75 -14.65
C GLU A 32 -7.02 -17.37 -15.23
N ILE A 33 -7.29 -17.11 -16.51
CA ILE A 33 -6.96 -15.82 -17.13
C ILE A 33 -7.72 -14.67 -16.49
N GLY A 34 -8.97 -14.90 -16.05
CA GLY A 34 -9.75 -13.90 -15.33
C GLY A 34 -9.01 -13.35 -14.10
N PHE A 35 -8.30 -14.22 -13.37
CA PHE A 35 -7.47 -13.81 -12.24
C PHE A 35 -6.32 -12.88 -12.67
N TRP A 36 -5.56 -13.26 -13.71
CA TRP A 36 -4.42 -12.45 -14.16
C TRP A 36 -4.82 -11.09 -14.71
N LYS A 37 -5.92 -11.04 -15.49
CA LYS A 37 -6.49 -9.77 -15.98
C LYS A 37 -6.91 -8.88 -14.81
N ALA A 38 -7.54 -9.45 -13.79
CA ALA A 38 -7.93 -8.71 -12.60
C ALA A 38 -6.73 -8.20 -11.80
N ALA A 39 -5.67 -9.01 -11.68
CA ALA A 39 -4.42 -8.60 -11.04
C ALA A 39 -3.74 -7.43 -11.77
N TYR A 40 -3.77 -7.41 -13.11
CA TYR A 40 -3.26 -6.29 -13.89
C TYR A 40 -4.06 -5.00 -13.72
N LEU A 41 -5.36 -5.09 -13.48
CA LEU A 41 -6.20 -3.90 -13.28
C LEU A 41 -5.91 -3.18 -11.96
N ILE A 42 -5.50 -3.89 -10.92
CA ILE A 42 -5.19 -3.28 -9.62
C ILE A 42 -3.71 -2.93 -9.44
N ASP A 43 -2.85 -3.34 -10.36
CA ASP A 43 -1.42 -3.09 -10.29
C ASP A 43 -1.18 -1.57 -10.39
N PRO A 44 -0.55 -0.93 -9.37
CA PRO A 44 -0.28 0.50 -9.40
C PRO A 44 0.60 0.95 -10.57
N ALA A 45 1.39 0.05 -11.17
CA ALA A 45 2.19 0.36 -12.35
C ALA A 45 1.38 0.36 -13.65
N ASN A 46 0.12 -0.10 -13.62
CA ASN A 46 -0.80 0.01 -14.75
C ASN A 46 -1.62 1.32 -14.65
N GLU A 47 -1.20 2.37 -15.35
CA GLU A 47 -1.89 3.67 -15.36
C GLU A 47 -3.32 3.62 -15.90
N ARG A 48 -3.66 2.58 -16.69
CA ARG A 48 -5.00 2.35 -17.22
C ARG A 48 -5.84 1.43 -16.33
N GLY A 49 -5.22 0.84 -15.31
CA GLY A 49 -5.88 0.04 -14.30
C GLY A 49 -6.77 0.88 -13.40
N SER A 50 -7.67 0.21 -12.68
CA SER A 50 -8.42 0.81 -11.60
C SER A 50 -8.66 -0.22 -10.50
N LEU A 51 -8.55 0.23 -9.24
CA LEU A 51 -8.84 -0.61 -8.08
C LEU A 51 -10.29 -1.12 -8.12
N SER A 52 -11.26 -0.24 -8.45
CA SER A 52 -12.68 -0.61 -8.56
C SER A 52 -12.93 -1.66 -9.65
N GLY A 53 -12.36 -1.47 -10.85
CA GLY A 53 -12.50 -2.42 -11.96
C GLY A 53 -11.84 -3.76 -11.64
N GLY A 54 -10.67 -3.75 -11.01
CA GLY A 54 -9.98 -4.97 -10.61
C GLY A 54 -10.69 -5.71 -9.46
N ILE A 55 -11.29 -5.01 -8.50
CA ILE A 55 -12.16 -5.64 -7.47
C ILE A 55 -13.36 -6.34 -8.14
N ALA A 56 -14.05 -5.67 -9.06
CA ALA A 56 -15.17 -6.26 -9.77
C ALA A 56 -14.75 -7.51 -10.58
N ALA A 57 -13.58 -7.47 -11.22
CA ALA A 57 -13.04 -8.60 -11.95
C ALA A 57 -12.64 -9.77 -11.02
N LEU A 58 -12.08 -9.48 -9.84
CA LEU A 58 -11.79 -10.50 -8.82
C LEU A 58 -13.07 -11.12 -8.26
N ASP A 59 -14.11 -10.32 -8.01
CA ASP A 59 -15.40 -10.80 -7.56
C ASP A 59 -16.04 -11.73 -8.61
N ALA A 60 -15.94 -11.39 -9.90
CA ALA A 60 -16.39 -12.26 -10.99
C ALA A 60 -15.61 -13.58 -11.07
N TYR A 61 -14.28 -13.53 -10.94
CA TYR A 61 -13.44 -14.73 -10.91
C TYR A 61 -13.79 -15.64 -9.71
N LEU A 62 -13.96 -15.06 -8.52
CA LEU A 62 -14.32 -15.80 -7.30
C LEU A 62 -15.74 -16.41 -7.37
N ALA A 63 -16.65 -15.82 -8.14
CA ALA A 63 -17.99 -16.32 -8.35
C ALA A 63 -18.06 -17.43 -9.41
N ALA A 64 -17.16 -17.40 -10.40
CA ALA A 64 -17.18 -18.34 -11.52
C ALA A 64 -16.79 -19.77 -11.13
N ASP A 65 -15.81 -19.94 -10.22
CA ASP A 65 -15.34 -21.25 -9.79
C ASP A 65 -14.95 -21.28 -8.31
N SER A 66 -15.62 -22.13 -7.52
CA SER A 66 -15.30 -22.37 -6.11
C SER A 66 -13.99 -23.13 -5.90
N ALA A 67 -13.46 -23.79 -6.92
CA ALA A 67 -12.23 -24.59 -6.90
C ALA A 67 -11.11 -24.00 -7.76
N GLY A 68 -11.24 -22.75 -8.22
CA GLY A 68 -10.24 -22.09 -9.07
C GLY A 68 -8.84 -22.07 -8.44
N LEU A 69 -7.81 -22.26 -9.26
CA LEU A 69 -6.43 -22.45 -8.81
C LEU A 69 -5.92 -21.26 -7.98
N TYR A 70 -6.32 -20.05 -8.35
CA TYR A 70 -5.89 -18.81 -7.70
C TYR A 70 -6.92 -18.23 -6.72
N ARG A 71 -7.87 -19.02 -6.22
CA ARG A 71 -8.96 -18.53 -5.36
C ARG A 71 -8.46 -17.82 -4.09
N GLU A 72 -7.48 -18.41 -3.40
CA GLU A 72 -6.92 -17.82 -2.17
C GLU A 72 -6.19 -16.51 -2.47
N GLN A 73 -5.39 -16.50 -3.54
CA GLN A 73 -4.68 -15.33 -4.01
C GLN A 73 -5.67 -14.23 -4.41
N ALA A 74 -6.73 -14.56 -5.14
CA ALA A 74 -7.78 -13.63 -5.53
C ALA A 74 -8.49 -13.03 -4.31
N THR A 75 -8.75 -13.83 -3.27
CA THR A 75 -9.39 -13.37 -2.02
C THR A 75 -8.50 -12.37 -1.29
N VAL A 76 -7.21 -12.67 -1.12
CA VAL A 76 -6.24 -11.76 -0.49
C VAL A 76 -6.15 -10.47 -1.31
N LEU A 77 -5.99 -10.61 -2.61
CA LEU A 77 -5.80 -9.49 -3.52
C LEU A 77 -7.01 -8.56 -3.55
N ARG A 78 -8.22 -9.13 -3.51
CA ARG A 78 -9.49 -8.40 -3.44
C ARG A 78 -9.64 -7.62 -2.15
N ARG A 79 -9.26 -8.21 -1.01
CA ARG A 79 -9.24 -7.50 0.29
C ARG A 79 -8.23 -6.36 0.29
N THR A 80 -7.02 -6.59 -0.22
CA THR A 80 -5.98 -5.56 -0.33
C THR A 80 -6.41 -4.42 -1.23
N ALA A 81 -6.97 -4.73 -2.40
CA ALA A 81 -7.48 -3.73 -3.32
C ALA A 81 -8.63 -2.90 -2.71
N ALA A 82 -9.52 -3.53 -1.94
CA ALA A 82 -10.60 -2.83 -1.24
C ALA A 82 -10.07 -1.87 -0.17
N VAL A 83 -9.04 -2.26 0.59
CA VAL A 83 -8.36 -1.37 1.54
C VAL A 83 -7.68 -0.21 0.81
N ALA A 84 -6.95 -0.49 -0.27
CA ALA A 84 -6.30 0.54 -1.07
C ALA A 84 -7.32 1.53 -1.68
N GLN A 85 -8.46 1.03 -2.15
CA GLN A 85 -9.56 1.85 -2.67
C GLN A 85 -10.16 2.73 -1.58
N GLY A 86 -10.30 2.18 -0.36
CA GLY A 86 -10.75 2.94 0.81
C GLY A 86 -9.78 4.06 1.17
N ILE A 87 -8.47 3.82 1.11
CA ILE A 87 -7.43 4.84 1.35
C ILE A 87 -7.45 5.90 0.23
N ALA A 88 -7.61 5.50 -1.02
CA ALA A 88 -7.65 6.41 -2.17
C ALA A 88 -8.90 7.30 -2.18
N ASN A 89 -10.05 6.76 -1.74
CA ASN A 89 -11.33 7.46 -1.70
C ASN A 89 -11.61 8.15 -0.38
N ALA A 90 -10.81 7.90 0.66
CA ALA A 90 -10.90 8.67 1.89
C ALA A 90 -10.75 10.14 1.50
N PRO A 91 -11.72 11.02 1.86
CA PRO A 91 -11.48 12.44 1.73
C PRO A 91 -10.15 12.70 2.43
N ARG A 92 -9.28 13.54 1.83
CA ARG A 92 -8.09 14.07 2.50
C ARG A 92 -8.54 14.95 3.67
N THR A 93 -9.23 14.39 4.64
CA THR A 93 -9.27 14.87 5.99
C THR A 93 -7.83 14.74 6.47
N ALA A 94 -7.17 15.88 6.64
CA ALA A 94 -5.91 15.94 7.35
C ALA A 94 -6.17 15.40 8.77
N ALA A 95 -5.94 14.11 8.96
CA ALA A 95 -6.13 13.40 10.20
C ALA A 95 -5.02 12.34 10.30
N VAL A 96 -3.92 12.72 10.94
CA VAL A 96 -3.07 11.73 11.60
C VAL A 96 -3.58 11.62 13.02
N GLY A 97 -4.15 10.45 13.32
CA GLY A 97 -4.09 9.85 14.64
C GLY A 97 -5.25 10.15 15.58
N THR A 98 -6.34 9.39 15.47
CA THR A 98 -7.03 8.93 16.68
C THR A 98 -7.63 7.54 16.41
N LEU A 99 -7.25 6.57 17.24
CA LEU A 99 -7.85 5.23 17.30
C LEU A 99 -9.35 5.33 17.66
N PRO A 100 -10.19 4.35 17.29
CA PRO A 100 -11.63 4.51 17.38
C PRO A 100 -12.12 4.37 18.83
N THR A 101 -12.57 5.48 19.42
CA THR A 101 -13.59 5.47 20.47
C THR A 101 -14.89 6.01 19.89
N PRO A 102 -16.05 5.43 20.21
CA PRO A 102 -17.33 5.99 19.78
C PRO A 102 -17.60 7.21 20.66
N VAL A 103 -18.09 8.32 20.09
CA VAL A 103 -19.07 9.26 20.71
C VAL A 103 -19.11 10.60 19.95
N VAL A 104 -20.32 10.89 19.46
CA VAL A 104 -21.07 12.17 19.48
C VAL A 104 -20.45 13.44 18.89
N LYS A 105 -21.24 14.02 17.97
CA LYS A 105 -21.13 15.35 17.37
C LYS A 105 -21.07 16.44 18.45
N ASP A 106 -20.01 17.26 18.45
CA ASP A 106 -20.03 18.72 18.71
C ASP A 106 -18.64 19.21 19.12
N THR A 107 -17.75 19.56 18.17
CA THR A 107 -16.56 20.39 18.51
C THR A 107 -15.86 21.04 17.30
N ALA A 108 -16.60 21.60 16.35
CA ALA A 108 -15.98 22.20 15.15
C ALA A 108 -15.46 23.65 15.31
N ILE A 109 -15.60 24.31 16.47
CA ILE A 109 -15.45 25.78 16.53
C ILE A 109 -14.20 26.28 17.31
N LEU A 110 -13.42 25.43 17.98
CA LEU A 110 -12.29 25.89 18.84
C LEU A 110 -10.86 25.67 18.30
N ALA A 111 -10.68 25.16 17.08
CA ALA A 111 -9.41 24.57 16.64
C ALA A 111 -8.30 25.54 16.16
N ASN A 112 -8.58 26.81 15.89
CA ASN A 112 -7.64 27.66 15.13
C ASN A 112 -6.55 28.38 15.95
N LYS A 113 -6.66 28.49 17.28
CA LYS A 113 -5.60 29.10 18.12
C LYS A 113 -4.49 28.12 18.55
N SER A 114 -4.74 26.81 18.50
CA SER A 114 -3.85 25.79 19.08
C SER A 114 -2.73 25.31 18.15
N ARG A 115 -2.84 25.55 16.84
CA ARG A 115 -1.95 24.94 15.83
C ARG A 115 -0.54 25.53 15.83
N ASP A 116 -0.42 26.83 16.04
CA ASP A 116 0.88 27.51 16.01
C ASP A 116 1.71 27.21 17.27
N GLU A 117 1.05 27.10 18.43
CA GLU A 117 1.66 26.67 19.69
C GLU A 117 2.15 25.22 19.62
N GLN A 118 1.38 24.33 18.98
CA GLN A 118 1.80 22.94 18.75
C GLN A 118 2.96 22.83 17.76
N ILE A 119 3.00 23.66 16.71
CA ILE A 119 4.13 23.71 15.78
C ILE A 119 5.40 24.20 16.49
N ALA A 120 5.29 25.19 17.38
CA ALA A 120 6.41 25.64 18.19
C ALA A 120 6.92 24.53 19.12
N LEU A 121 6.02 23.82 19.80
CA LEU A 121 6.37 22.71 20.70
C LEU A 121 7.04 21.54 19.95
N LEU A 122 6.53 21.16 18.78
CA LEU A 122 7.12 20.09 17.97
C LEU A 122 8.50 20.47 17.42
N LYS A 123 8.71 21.75 17.06
CA LYS A 123 10.02 22.25 16.66
C LYS A 123 11.02 22.22 17.80
N ASP A 124 10.59 22.59 19.02
CA ASP A 124 11.42 22.54 20.22
C ASP A 124 11.81 21.09 20.57
N GLN A 125 10.85 20.17 20.51
CA GLN A 125 11.09 18.74 20.70
C GLN A 125 12.04 18.16 19.64
N LEU A 126 11.92 18.59 18.38
CA LEU A 126 12.83 18.15 17.31
C LEU A 126 14.25 18.68 17.52
N ALA A 127 14.40 19.92 17.98
CA ALA A 127 15.70 20.49 18.32
C ALA A 127 16.35 19.71 19.47
N LYS A 128 15.60 19.46 20.54
CA LYS A 128 16.07 18.68 21.69
C LYS A 128 16.47 17.25 21.32
N SER A 129 15.67 16.57 20.50
CA SER A 129 16.00 15.21 20.03
C SER A 129 17.26 15.17 19.17
N LYS A 130 17.51 16.20 18.35
CA LYS A 130 18.74 16.31 17.57
C LYS A 130 19.97 16.50 18.46
N ASP A 131 19.86 17.31 19.50
CA ASP A 131 20.94 17.53 20.46
C ASP A 131 21.27 16.24 21.24
N ASP A 132 20.24 15.49 21.64
CA ASP A 132 20.43 14.22 22.35
C ASP A 132 21.08 13.16 21.44
N LEU A 133 20.72 13.11 20.15
CA LEU A 133 21.39 12.26 19.16
C LEU A 133 22.85 12.67 18.94
N ALA A 134 23.14 13.98 18.90
CA ALA A 134 24.52 14.46 18.77
C ALA A 134 25.37 14.06 19.99
N LYS A 135 24.82 14.16 21.20
CA LYS A 135 25.49 13.72 22.44
C LYS A 135 25.71 12.21 22.46
N ALA A 136 24.69 11.42 22.11
CA ALA A 136 24.79 9.96 22.05
C ALA A 136 25.85 9.50 21.03
N ASN A 137 25.90 10.14 19.86
CA ASN A 137 26.93 9.85 18.85
C ASN A 137 28.34 10.20 19.36
N ALA A 138 28.50 11.35 20.02
CA ALA A 138 29.79 11.73 20.63
C ALA A 138 30.23 10.76 21.74
N GLU A 139 29.28 10.21 22.51
CA GLU A 139 29.56 9.20 23.53
C GLU A 139 29.92 7.85 22.92
N LEU A 140 29.23 7.42 21.86
CA LEU A 140 29.60 6.24 21.09
C LEU A 140 31.02 6.35 20.52
N ASP A 141 31.40 7.52 20.00
CA ASP A 141 32.76 7.73 19.48
C ASP A 141 33.81 7.73 20.59
N ARG A 142 33.49 8.25 21.78
CA ARG A 142 34.37 8.13 22.96
C ARG A 142 34.52 6.68 23.42
N ILE A 143 33.43 5.91 23.46
CA ILE A 143 33.44 4.48 23.81
C ILE A 143 34.28 3.72 22.78
N LYS A 144 34.05 3.93 21.48
CA LYS A 144 34.86 3.33 20.41
C LYS A 144 36.34 3.66 20.57
N LYS A 145 36.68 4.91 20.90
CA LYS A 145 38.07 5.33 21.11
C LYS A 145 38.71 4.69 22.35
N ARG A 146 37.94 4.49 23.43
CA ARG A 146 38.39 3.74 24.62
C ARG A 146 38.55 2.25 24.34
N LEU A 147 37.65 1.66 23.55
CA LEU A 147 37.73 0.26 23.17
C LEU A 147 38.91 -0.02 22.22
N ALA A 148 39.28 0.96 21.38
CA ALA A 148 40.43 0.88 20.47
C ALA A 148 41.79 1.06 21.17
N ASN A 149 41.83 1.66 22.37
CA ASN A 149 43.02 1.76 23.21
C ASN A 149 42.72 1.19 24.61
N PRO A 150 42.65 -0.15 24.77
CA PRO A 150 42.53 -0.75 26.09
C PRO A 150 43.83 -0.53 26.86
N SER A 151 43.78 0.19 27.99
CA SER A 151 44.90 0.27 28.92
C SER A 151 45.20 -1.13 29.46
N ASN A 152 46.42 -1.63 29.23
CA ASN A 152 47.06 -2.62 30.11
C ASN A 152 47.48 -1.93 31.41
#